data_AF-A0A7S3UQY0-F1
#
_entry.id   AF-A0A7S3UQY0-F1
#
_cell.length_a   1.000
_cell.length_b   1.000
_cell.length_c   1.000
_cell.angle_alpha   90.00
_cell.angle_beta   90.00
_cell.angle_gamma   90.00
#
_symmetry.space_group_name_H-M   'P 1'
#
loop_
_entity.id
_entity.type
_entity.pdbx_description
1 polymer ?
#
loop_
_entity_poly.entity_id
_entity_poly.type
_entity_poly.pdbx_seq_one_letter_code
_entity_poly.pdbx_strand_id
1 'polypeptide(L)'
;KAYRKQSLIYHPDRNQGDPLANAKFIQISKAYQSLTDEMAKANYEKYGNPDGPQTMKVGVGLPSFLLEQQNQVIVLIIFFLILLFVIPAGFIYYYQRQKLYAPNGVMVETLQFIQCT
;
A
#
# COMPACT_ATOMS: atom_id res chain seq x y z
N LYS A 1 -39.04 0.56 8.80
CA LYS A 1 -39.76 -0.72 8.53
C LYS A 1 -39.26 -1.49 7.29
N ALA A 2 -38.42 -0.91 6.41
CA ALA A 2 -37.95 -1.57 5.20
C ALA A 2 -37.11 -2.85 5.47
N TYR A 3 -36.24 -2.83 6.49
CA TYR A 3 -35.45 -4.00 6.91
C TYR A 3 -36.32 -5.25 7.12
N ARG A 4 -37.39 -5.13 7.92
CA ARG A 4 -38.32 -6.24 8.21
C ARG A 4 -38.98 -6.82 6.95
N LYS A 5 -39.28 -5.99 5.93
CA LYS A 5 -39.87 -6.48 4.67
C LYS A 5 -38.84 -7.26 3.86
N GLN A 6 -37.62 -6.73 3.74
CA GLN A 6 -36.56 -7.32 2.94
C GLN A 6 -35.95 -8.58 3.60
N SER A 7 -35.83 -8.59 4.94
CA SER A 7 -35.32 -9.75 5.68
C SER A 7 -36.23 -10.97 5.59
N LEU A 8 -37.55 -10.78 5.47
CA LEU A 8 -38.51 -11.86 5.25
C LEU A 8 -38.44 -12.43 3.83
N ILE A 9 -38.15 -11.60 2.83
CA ILE A 9 -38.03 -12.02 1.42
C ILE A 9 -36.75 -12.85 1.22
N TYR A 10 -35.63 -12.39 1.79
CA TYR A 10 -34.31 -13.03 1.61
C TYR A 10 -33.91 -13.94 2.77
N HIS A 11 -34.86 -14.37 3.62
CA HIS A 11 -34.56 -15.17 4.79
C HIS A 11 -33.91 -16.52 4.40
N PRO A 12 -32.81 -16.94 5.04
CA PRO A 12 -32.09 -18.17 4.68
C PRO A 12 -32.95 -19.43 4.81
N ASP A 13 -33.90 -19.44 5.75
CA ASP A 13 -34.85 -20.55 5.92
C ASP A 13 -35.81 -20.73 4.75
N ARG A 14 -36.17 -19.64 4.05
CA ARG A 14 -37.12 -19.67 2.92
C ARG A 14 -36.43 -19.90 1.57
N ASN A 15 -35.15 -19.56 1.48
CA ASN A 15 -34.34 -19.66 0.27
C ASN A 15 -33.13 -20.59 0.51
N GLN A 16 -33.40 -21.79 1.01
CA GLN A 16 -32.34 -22.78 1.28
C GLN A 16 -31.67 -23.18 -0.04
N GLY A 17 -30.37 -22.90 -0.16
CA GLY A 17 -29.57 -23.24 -1.33
C GLY A 17 -29.40 -22.15 -2.38
N ASP A 18 -30.02 -20.96 -2.22
CA ASP A 18 -29.77 -19.82 -3.11
C ASP A 18 -28.65 -18.90 -2.58
N PRO A 19 -27.44 -18.92 -3.20
CA PRO A 19 -26.34 -18.06 -2.78
C PRO A 19 -26.63 -16.57 -2.99
N LEU A 20 -27.50 -16.20 -3.94
CA LEU A 20 -27.87 -14.79 -4.18
C LEU A 20 -28.76 -14.26 -3.07
N ALA A 21 -29.74 -15.05 -2.60
CA ALA A 21 -30.57 -14.67 -1.46
C ALA A 21 -29.74 -14.47 -0.19
N ASN A 22 -28.78 -15.36 0.07
CA ASN A 22 -27.87 -15.24 1.21
C ASN A 22 -26.99 -13.97 1.11
N ALA A 23 -26.40 -13.70 -0.07
CA ALA A 23 -25.61 -12.50 -0.29
C ALA A 23 -26.43 -11.21 -0.06
N LYS A 24 -27.67 -11.17 -0.56
CA LYS A 24 -28.58 -10.03 -0.33
C LYS A 24 -28.97 -9.89 1.14
N PHE A 25 -29.25 -10.99 1.84
CA PHE A 25 -29.56 -10.96 3.27
C PHE A 25 -28.41 -10.37 4.09
N ILE A 26 -27.17 -10.78 3.80
CA ILE A 26 -25.97 -10.23 4.42
C ILE A 26 -25.84 -8.72 4.15
N GLN A 27 -26.07 -8.29 2.90
CA GLN A 27 -26.04 -6.86 2.55
C GLN A 27 -27.11 -6.05 3.29
N ILE A 28 -28.33 -6.57 3.38
CA ILE A 28 -29.44 -5.91 4.10
C ILE A 28 -29.13 -5.78 5.59
N SER A 29 -28.56 -6.82 6.19
CA SER A 29 -28.14 -6.79 7.60
C SER A 29 -27.03 -5.77 7.84
N LYS A 30 -26.02 -5.73 6.96
CA LYS A 30 -24.93 -4.74 7.04
C LYS A 30 -25.44 -3.32 6.89
N ALA A 31 -26.31 -3.07 5.90
CA ALA A 31 -26.92 -1.76 5.67
C ALA A 31 -27.79 -1.32 6.86
N TYR A 32 -28.52 -2.25 7.48
CA TYR A 32 -29.30 -1.95 8.68
C TYR A 32 -28.38 -1.57 9.85
N GLN A 33 -27.31 -2.32 10.08
CA GLN A 33 -26.35 -2.04 11.13
C GLN A 33 -25.68 -0.67 10.96
N SER A 34 -25.27 -0.32 9.74
CA SER A 34 -24.68 1.00 9.44
C SER A 34 -25.67 2.16 9.60
N LEU A 35 -26.97 1.93 9.41
CA LEU A 35 -28.01 2.96 9.49
C LEU A 35 -28.64 3.08 10.90
N THR A 36 -28.45 2.08 11.76
CA THR A 36 -29.02 2.05 13.12
C THR A 36 -28.16 2.84 14.10
N ASP A 37 -26.84 2.79 13.94
CA ASP A 37 -25.91 3.58 14.76
C ASP A 37 -25.72 4.98 14.16
N GLU A 38 -25.97 6.02 14.96
CA GLU A 38 -25.81 7.42 14.55
C GLU A 38 -24.36 7.74 14.17
N MET A 39 -23.39 7.13 14.88
CA MET A 39 -21.97 7.30 14.58
C MET A 39 -21.61 6.66 13.24
N ALA A 40 -22.07 5.43 13.00
CA ALA A 40 -21.84 4.72 11.75
C ALA A 40 -22.50 5.44 10.55
N LYS A 41 -23.69 6.02 10.76
CA LYS A 41 -24.37 6.82 9.73
C LYS A 41 -23.61 8.09 9.41
N ALA A 42 -23.17 8.85 10.42
CA ALA A 42 -22.37 10.06 10.21
C ALA A 42 -21.03 9.75 9.51
N ASN A 43 -20.40 8.63 9.88
CA ASN A 43 -19.19 8.14 9.21
C ASN A 43 -19.45 7.75 7.75
N TYR A 44 -20.58 7.10 7.46
CA TYR A 44 -20.97 6.74 6.11
C TYR A 44 -21.22 7.98 5.24
N GLU A 45 -21.90 9.00 5.77
CA GLU A 45 -22.14 10.26 5.07
C GLU A 45 -20.84 11.04 4.82
N LYS A 46 -19.89 10.98 5.74
CA LYS A 46 -18.62 11.73 5.65
C LYS A 46 -17.52 11.02 4.87
N TYR A 47 -17.44 9.68 4.95
CA TYR A 47 -16.33 8.87 4.44
C TYR A 47 -16.75 7.75 3.49
N GLY A 48 -18.06 7.53 3.28
CA GLY A 48 -18.58 6.45 2.44
C GLY A 48 -18.49 5.05 3.06
N ASN A 49 -18.17 4.94 4.36
CA ASN A 49 -18.07 3.66 5.08
C ASN A 49 -18.54 3.81 6.54
N PRO A 50 -19.38 2.90 7.10
CA PRO A 50 -19.74 2.92 8.52
C PRO A 50 -18.57 2.94 9.51
N ASP A 51 -17.44 2.32 9.16
CA ASP A 51 -16.27 2.18 10.03
C ASP A 51 -15.37 3.44 10.09
N GLY A 52 -15.74 4.53 9.39
CA GLY A 52 -14.97 5.78 9.35
C GLY A 52 -13.88 5.81 8.26
N PRO A 53 -12.88 6.72 8.37
CA PRO A 53 -11.84 6.85 7.34
C PRO A 53 -11.02 5.55 7.28
N GLN A 54 -11.29 4.75 6.25
CA GLN A 54 -10.46 3.58 5.97
C GLN A 54 -9.09 4.09 5.52
N THR A 55 -8.04 3.73 6.27
CA THR A 55 -6.72 3.68 5.68
C THR A 55 -6.84 2.75 4.49
N MET A 56 -6.66 3.29 3.27
CA MET A 56 -6.64 2.46 2.07
C MET A 56 -5.59 1.38 2.32
N LYS A 57 -6.03 0.13 2.56
CA LYS A 57 -5.15 -1.02 2.54
C LYS A 57 -4.72 -1.16 1.09
N VAL A 58 -3.69 -0.42 0.70
CA VAL A 58 -3.15 -0.46 -0.64
C VAL A 58 -2.69 -1.90 -0.82
N GLY A 59 -3.43 -2.66 -1.63
CA GLY A 59 -3.10 -4.03 -2.02
C GLY A 59 -1.93 -4.04 -3.01
N VAL A 60 -0.87 -3.29 -2.71
CA VAL A 60 0.43 -3.53 -3.33
C VAL A 60 0.78 -4.96 -2.95
N GLY A 61 1.17 -5.80 -3.91
CA GLY A 61 1.59 -7.18 -3.68
C GLY A 61 2.89 -7.31 -2.86
N LEU A 62 3.07 -6.44 -1.87
CA LEU A 62 4.14 -6.51 -0.91
C LEU A 62 3.96 -7.80 -0.11
N PRO A 63 4.97 -8.67 -0.08
CA PRO A 63 4.90 -9.89 0.70
C PRO A 63 4.68 -9.56 2.18
N SER A 64 3.84 -10.34 2.85
CA SER A 64 3.37 -10.10 4.22
C SER A 64 4.49 -9.96 5.25
N PHE A 65 5.67 -10.54 5.00
CA PHE A 65 6.83 -10.40 5.89
C PHE A 65 7.35 -8.96 6.02
N LEU A 66 7.12 -8.09 5.02
CA LEU A 66 7.47 -6.67 5.09
C LEU A 66 6.46 -5.84 5.90
N LEU A 67 5.29 -6.43 6.18
CA LEU A 67 4.14 -5.79 6.84
C LEU A 67 3.88 -6.37 8.24
N GLU A 68 4.68 -7.33 8.71
CA GLU A 68 4.56 -7.87 10.07
C GLU A 68 4.86 -6.79 11.10
N GLN A 69 3.87 -6.48 11.94
CA GLN A 69 3.91 -5.38 12.91
C GLN A 69 5.10 -5.46 13.88
N GLN A 70 5.59 -6.67 14.19
CA GLN A 70 6.76 -6.87 15.06
C GLN A 70 8.08 -6.44 14.43
N ASN A 71 8.23 -6.61 13.11
CA ASN A 71 9.49 -6.41 12.38
C ASN A 71 9.46 -5.17 11.49
N GLN A 72 8.28 -4.58 11.28
CA GLN A 72 8.09 -3.41 10.42
C GLN A 72 9.06 -2.28 10.74
N VAL A 73 9.26 -1.97 12.03
CA VAL A 73 10.15 -0.87 12.46
C VAL A 73 11.61 -1.17 12.10
N ILE A 74 12.06 -2.41 12.30
CA ILE A 74 13.44 -2.83 11.99
C ILE A 74 13.69 -2.78 10.48
N VAL A 75 12.76 -3.34 9.69
CA VAL A 75 12.84 -3.33 8.22
C VAL A 75 12.89 -1.90 7.69
N LEU A 76 12.08 -1.01 8.26
CA LEU A 76 12.04 0.39 7.86
C LEU A 76 13.34 1.13 8.21
N ILE A 77 13.93 0.87 9.38
CA ILE A 77 15.23 1.44 9.76
C ILE A 77 16.33 0.99 8.80
N ILE A 78 16.40 -0.32 8.49
CA ILE A 78 17.38 -0.85 7.55
C ILE A 78 17.20 -0.23 6.17
N PHE A 79 15.96 -0.10 5.69
CA PHE A 79 15.66 0.56 4.42
C PHE A 79 16.17 2.00 4.37
N PHE A 80 15.91 2.80 5.40
CA PHE A 80 16.40 4.17 5.47
C PHE A 80 17.92 4.25 5.59
N LEU A 81 18.56 3.32 6.32
CA LEU A 81 20.03 3.26 6.38
C LEU A 81 20.63 2.89 5.02
N ILE A 82 20.06 1.93 4.30
CA ILE A 82 20.50 1.59 2.94
C ILE A 82 20.36 2.83 2.03
N LEU A 83 19.24 3.52 2.10
CA LEU A 83 19.00 4.71 1.29
C LEU A 83 19.97 5.85 1.63
N LEU A 84 20.25 6.08 2.91
CA LEU A 84 21.15 7.17 3.36
C LEU A 84 22.63 6.88 3.10
N PHE A 85 23.06 5.62 3.15
CA PHE A 85 24.48 5.27 3.05
C PHE A 85 24.85 4.63 1.72
N VAL A 86 24.07 3.67 1.23
CA VAL A 86 24.41 2.90 0.02
C VAL A 86 24.23 3.74 -1.24
N ILE A 87 23.14 4.52 -1.34
CA ILE A 87 22.91 5.37 -2.52
C ILE A 87 23.96 6.49 -2.60
N PRO A 88 24.25 7.26 -1.54
CA PRO A 88 25.31 8.25 -1.59
C PRO A 88 26.69 7.65 -1.81
N ALA A 89 27.04 6.53 -1.18
CA ALA A 89 28.32 5.86 -1.41
C ALA A 89 28.45 5.36 -2.87
N GLY A 90 27.40 4.77 -3.43
CA GLY A 90 27.36 4.34 -4.83
C GLY A 90 27.46 5.50 -5.80
N PHE A 91 26.75 6.60 -5.53
CA PHE A 91 26.84 7.82 -6.31
C PHE A 91 28.24 8.45 -6.23
N ILE A 92 28.82 8.52 -5.04
CA ILE A 92 30.19 9.03 -4.82
C ILE A 92 31.19 8.14 -5.55
N TYR A 93 31.10 6.82 -5.43
CA TYR A 93 31.96 5.88 -6.14
C TYR A 93 31.85 6.06 -7.66
N TYR A 94 30.62 6.15 -8.18
CA TYR A 94 30.37 6.38 -9.61
C TYR A 94 30.95 7.73 -10.06
N TYR A 95 30.67 8.79 -9.32
CA TYR A 95 31.10 10.15 -9.64
C TYR A 95 32.63 10.31 -9.55
N GLN A 96 33.26 9.69 -8.55
CA GLN A 96 34.72 9.62 -8.44
C GLN A 96 35.31 8.85 -9.63
N ARG A 97 34.70 7.73 -10.02
CA ARG A 97 35.14 6.97 -11.19
C ARG A 97 35.07 7.81 -12.47
N GLN A 98 34.01 8.59 -12.66
CA GLN A 98 33.88 9.47 -13.83
C GLN A 98 34.94 10.57 -13.89
N LYS A 99 35.42 11.10 -12.76
CA LYS A 99 36.48 12.13 -12.73
C LYS A 99 37.84 11.62 -13.23
N LEU A 100 38.06 10.31 -13.23
CA LEU A 100 39.34 9.71 -13.63
C LEU A 100 39.46 9.54 -15.16
N TYR A 101 38.35 9.62 -15.90
CA TYR A 101 38.33 9.48 -17.35
C TYR A 101 37.99 10.81 -18.01
N ALA A 102 38.71 11.16 -19.06
CA ALA A 102 38.43 12.30 -19.91
C ALA A 102 37.25 12.01 -20.86
N PRO A 103 36.70 13.01 -21.57
CA PRO A 103 35.51 12.85 -22.42
C PRO A 103 35.65 11.81 -23.53
N ASN A 104 36.89 11.46 -23.88
CA ASN A 104 37.26 10.43 -24.86
C ASN A 104 37.36 9.02 -24.25
N GLY A 105 37.04 8.84 -22.98
CA GLY A 105 37.09 7.56 -22.26
C GLY A 105 38.48 7.13 -21.81
N VAL A 106 39.50 7.95 -22.03
CA VAL A 106 40.90 7.67 -21.67
C VAL A 106 41.20 8.27 -20.29
N MET A 107 42.05 7.63 -19.50
CA MET A 107 42.41 8.12 -18.16
C MET A 107 43.10 9.49 -18.26
N VAL A 108 42.69 10.44 -17.41
CA VAL A 108 43.18 11.84 -17.44
C VAL A 108 44.71 11.91 -17.30
N GLU A 109 45.30 11.02 -16.49
CA GLU A 109 46.75 10.91 -16.28
C GLU A 109 47.50 10.59 -17.59
N THR A 110 46.97 9.67 -18.41
CA THR A 110 47.61 9.30 -19.68
C THR A 110 47.58 10.41 -20.73
N LEU A 111 46.58 11.30 -20.70
CA LEU A 111 46.52 12.45 -21.60
C LEU A 111 47.60 13.48 -21.30
N GLN A 112 47.96 13.65 -20.03
CA GLN A 112 49.04 14.58 -19.65
C GLN A 112 50.40 14.13 -20.19
N PHE A 113 50.65 12.82 -20.28
CA PHE A 113 51.87 12.28 -20.89
C PHE A 113 51.91 12.49 -22.41
N ILE A 114 50.76 12.37 -23.10
CA ILE A 114 50.68 12.53 -24.57
C ILE A 114 50.83 14.00 -24.99
N GLN A 115 50.35 14.95 -24.18
CA GLN A 115 50.43 16.38 -24.50
C GLN A 115 51.82 17.01 -24.25
N CYS A 116 52.72 16.30 -23.55
CA CYS A 116 54.06 16.76 -23.21
C CYS A 116 55.17 16.23 -24.14
N THR A 117 54.83 15.42 -25.14
CA THR A 117 55.73 14.95 -26.22
C THR A 117 55.42 15.66 -27.52
#